data_AF-A0A0K0DRP3-F1
#
_entry.id   AF-A0A0K0DRP3-F1
#
_cell.length_a   1.000
_cell.length_b   1.000
_cell.length_c   1.000
_cell.angle_alpha   90.00
_cell.angle_beta   90.00
_cell.angle_gamma   90.00
#
_symmetry.space_group_name_H-M   'P 1'
#
loop_
_entity.id
_entity.type
_entity.pdbx_description
1 polymer ?
#
loop_
_entity_poly.entity_id
_entity_poly.type
_entity_poly.pdbx_seq_one_letter_code
_entity_poly.pdbx_strand_id
1 'polypeptide(L)' 'LERISVYYSEVGSNKYVPRTILVDLEPGTMDSVRAGPFGQLFHPDNYIF' A
#
# COMPACT_ATOMS: atom_id res chain seq x y z
N LEU A 1 -13.16 11.18 -7.98
CA LEU A 1 -11.68 11.28 -8.13
C LEU A 1 -11.12 12.65 -7.76
N GLU A 2 -11.89 13.74 -7.80
CA GLU A 2 -11.38 15.12 -7.58
C GLU A 2 -10.52 15.37 -6.33
N ARG A 3 -10.64 14.56 -5.27
CA ARG A 3 -9.84 14.69 -4.04
C ARG A 3 -9.03 13.44 -3.69
N ILE A 4 -8.84 12.53 -4.65
CA ILE A 4 -8.12 11.27 -4.39
C ILE A 4 -6.67 11.51 -3.95
N SER A 5 -6.07 12.63 -4.39
CA SER A 5 -4.71 13.04 -4.05
C SER A 5 -4.46 13.24 -2.54
N VAL A 6 -5.52 13.44 -1.75
CA VAL A 6 -5.45 13.56 -0.29
C VAL A 6 -4.92 12.26 0.33
N TYR A 7 -5.39 11.11 -0.14
CA TYR A 7 -5.04 9.80 0.43
C TYR A 7 -4.15 8.95 -0.48
N TYR A 8 -4.06 9.29 -1.77
CA TYR A 8 -3.27 8.54 -2.74
C TYR A 8 -2.25 9.45 -3.43
N SER A 9 -1.16 8.84 -3.88
CA SER A 9 -0.19 9.42 -4.79
C SER A 9 -0.36 8.78 -6.17
N GLU A 10 -0.45 9.59 -7.22
CA GLU A 10 -0.41 9.09 -8.59
C GLU A 10 1.05 8.88 -9.01
N VAL A 11 1.43 7.65 -9.37
CA VAL A 11 2.82 7.24 -9.67
C VAL A 11 3.01 6.86 -11.15
N GLY A 12 2.06 7.24 -12.00
CA GLY A 12 2.00 6.95 -13.43
C GLY A 12 0.56 7.05 -13.93
N SER A 13 0.34 6.99 -15.24
CA SER A 13 -0.99 7.15 -15.83
C SER A 13 -2.01 6.19 -15.19
N ASN A 14 -2.97 6.74 -14.43
CA ASN A 14 -4.01 6.00 -13.72
C ASN A 14 -3.53 4.99 -12.66
N LYS A 15 -2.29 5.10 -12.16
CA LYS A 15 -1.80 4.27 -11.04
C LYS A 15 -1.78 5.08 -9.75
N TYR A 16 -2.64 4.70 -8.80
CA TYR A 16 -2.78 5.36 -7.51
C TYR A 16 -2.29 4.46 -6.38
N VAL A 17 -1.26 4.91 -5.66
CA VAL A 17 -0.69 4.21 -4.49
C VAL A 17 -1.14 4.95 -3.23
N PRO A 18 -1.70 4.26 -2.22
CA PRO A 18 -2.16 4.91 -0.99
C PRO A 18 -0.97 5.43 -0.17
N ARG A 19 -1.19 6.56 0.51
CA ARG A 19 -0.26 7.14 1.48
C ARG A 19 -0.42 6.40 2.81
N THR A 20 0.26 5.27 2.97
CA THR A 20 0.10 4.38 4.13
C THR A 20 1.43 3.84 4.64
N ILE A 21 1.46 3.43 5.90
CA ILE A 21 2.51 2.59 6.50
C ILE A 21 1.80 1.44 7.21
N LEU A 22 2.24 0.21 6.96
CA LEU A 22 1.74 -1.00 7.60
C LEU A 22 2.76 -1.43 8.64
N VAL A 23 2.31 -1.61 9.88
CA VAL A 23 3.17 -1.96 11.02
C VAL A 23 2.57 -3.15 11.75
N ASP A 24 3.37 -4.20 11.92
CA ASP A 24 3.04 -5.41 12.68
C ASP A 24 4.35 -5.99 13.19
N LEU A 25 4.37 -6.59 14.38
CA LEU A 25 5.55 -7.27 14.91
C LEU A 25 5.66 -8.73 14.39
N GLU A 26 4.66 -9.19 13.64
CA GLU A 26 4.62 -10.52 13.02
C GLU A 26 4.86 -10.43 11.50
N PRO A 27 5.99 -10.93 10.97
CA PRO A 27 6.28 -10.92 9.53
C PRO A 27 5.23 -11.67 8.69
N GLY A 28 4.62 -12.72 9.25
CA GLY A 28 3.62 -13.56 8.57
C GLY A 28 2.33 -12.80 8.21
N THR A 29 1.94 -11.82 9.00
CA THR A 29 0.80 -10.95 8.67
C THR A 29 1.09 -10.14 7.42
N MET A 30 2.31 -9.59 7.30
CA MET A 30 2.71 -8.77 6.16
C MET A 30 2.78 -9.57 4.87
N ASP A 31 3.25 -10.82 4.93
CA ASP A 31 3.26 -11.74 3.78
C ASP A 31 1.83 -12.07 3.33
N SER A 32 0.90 -12.24 4.27
CA SER A 32 -0.51 -12.48 3.99
C SER A 32 -1.16 -11.28 3.28
N VAL A 33 -0.86 -10.05 3.73
CA VAL A 33 -1.33 -8.82 3.06
C VAL A 33 -0.73 -8.70 1.66
N ARG A 34 0.55 -8.99 1.48
CA ARG A 34 1.24 -8.92 0.18
C ARG A 34 0.72 -9.97 -0.81
N ALA A 35 0.34 -11.14 -0.33
CA ALA A 35 -0.26 -12.20 -1.15
C ALA A 35 -1.75 -11.98 -1.46
N GLY A 36 -2.40 -11.05 -0.75
CA GLY A 36 -3.81 -10.73 -0.95
C GLY A 36 -4.11 -10.04 -2.28
N PRO A 37 -5.40 -9.94 -2.66
CA PRO A 37 -5.83 -9.34 -3.93
C PRO A 37 -5.41 -7.86 -4.10
N PHE A 38 -5.10 -7.18 -2.99
CA PHE A 38 -4.65 -5.79 -2.97
C PHE A 38 -3.17 -5.64 -2.58
N GLY A 39 -2.38 -6.71 -2.52
CA GLY A 39 -0.98 -6.63 -2.06
C GLY A 39 -0.11 -5.72 -2.92
N GLN A 40 -0.39 -5.64 -4.22
CA GLN A 40 0.32 -4.76 -5.17
C GLN A 40 -0.14 -3.29 -5.11
N LEU A 41 -1.15 -2.97 -4.30
CA LEU A 41 -1.63 -1.60 -4.12
C LEU A 41 -0.64 -0.76 -3.31
N PHE A 42 0.01 -1.38 -2.32
CA PHE A 42 0.89 -0.71 -1.36
C PHE A 42 2.33 -0.65 -1.88
N HIS A 43 3.07 0.39 -1.48
CA HIS A 43 4.50 0.46 -1.77
C HIS A 43 5.24 -0.62 -0.98
N PRO A 44 6.21 -1.36 -1.57
CA PRO A 44 6.97 -2.40 -0.86
C PRO A 44 7.68 -1.90 0.40
N ASP A 45 8.14 -0.65 0.38
CA ASP A 45 8.84 -0.02 1.52
C ASP A 45 7.90 0.41 2.65
N ASN A 46 6.57 0.33 2.47
CA ASN A 46 5.60 0.73 3.48
C ASN A 46 5.35 -0.35 4.53
N TYR A 47 5.95 -1.54 4.40
CA TYR A 47 5.80 -2.63 5.35
C TYR A 47 6.93 -2.56 6.39
N ILE A 48 6.57 -2.43 7.66
CA ILE A 48 7.49 -2.41 8.79
C ILE A 48 7.12 -3.58 9.71
N PHE A 49 8.06 -4.49 9.90
CA PHE A 49 7.90 -5.68 10.74
C PHE A 49 9.24 -6.16 11.30
#